data_AF-A0A7W5VHI7-F1
#
_entry.id   AF-A0A7W5VHI7-F1
#
_cell.length_a   1.000
_cell.length_b   1.000
_cell.length_c   1.000
_cell.angle_alpha   90.00
_cell.angle_beta   90.00
_cell.angle_gamma   90.00
#
_symmetry.space_group_name_H-M   'P 1'
#
loop_
_entity.id
_entity.type
_entity.pdbx_description
1 polymer ?
#
loop_
_entity_poly.entity_id
_entity_poly.type
_entity_poly.pdbx_seq_one_letter_code
_entity_poly.pdbx_strand_id
1 'polypeptide(L)'
;MTAIPFVETRGAAGYLRTPTAEIERLRWSDAGWSLGESPDGLPGIEALRPLCGLSVEWPGDMTEQERRAALDGLMNLAFAGVPLTSALPDRVPDWVSPDFAALLTDRGWLSVNREAGPRCVADLRREEHSVRLRRLAPRPALTPTVSVVMSSKRPHLLASALAQIALQRHVEVEVLLGLHGIADHPLARRAVEECELPISVVSADAGTPFGALLDLAAARASGEFVAKWDDDDWYGPEHLSDLLLAKRASGADIVGTAAEFFYLEPLTTTIRRISYTSEVWTDFVAGGTILLARDDFPGFEPLPRGVDAALLKSQHARGARIYRAHGLGYVLRRSHSEGHTWQLPLAHFLKVAHNQWRGFRPSLLLEAS
;
A
#
# COMPACT_ATOMS: atom_id res chain seq x y z
N MET A 1 -2.10 25.30 23.16
CA MET A 1 -1.46 25.18 21.83
C MET A 1 -0.02 24.74 22.04
N THR A 2 0.21 23.44 21.96
CA THR A 2 1.46 22.83 21.47
C THR A 2 1.01 21.44 21.02
N ALA A 3 0.85 21.24 19.71
CA ALA A 3 0.65 19.90 19.18
C ALA A 3 1.86 19.07 19.60
N ILE A 4 1.64 17.91 20.21
CA ILE A 4 2.71 16.93 20.41
C ILE A 4 3.26 16.67 18.99
N PRO A 5 4.56 16.89 18.74
CA PRO A 5 5.12 16.66 17.42
C PRO A 5 4.86 15.19 17.08
N PHE A 6 4.25 14.98 15.91
CA PHE A 6 4.19 13.69 15.26
C PHE A 6 5.63 13.17 15.26
N VAL A 7 5.89 12.12 16.05
CA VAL A 7 7.25 11.63 16.31
C VAL A 7 7.95 11.47 14.96
N GLU A 8 9.14 12.08 14.82
CA GLU A 8 10.10 11.80 13.73
C GLU A 8 10.50 10.32 13.83
N THR A 9 9.60 9.43 13.45
CA THR A 9 9.88 8.02 13.34
C THR A 9 10.81 7.88 12.13
N ARG A 10 11.97 7.28 12.37
CA ARG A 10 12.92 6.83 11.34
C ARG A 10 12.24 5.73 10.51
N GLY A 11 11.29 6.12 9.66
CA GLY A 11 10.39 5.21 8.95
C GLY A 11 9.36 4.55 9.88
N ALA A 12 8.14 4.35 9.40
CA ALA A 12 7.17 3.48 10.06
C ALA A 12 7.58 2.01 9.85
N ALA A 13 8.72 1.59 10.39
CA ALA A 13 9.14 0.20 10.26
C ALA A 13 8.10 -0.67 10.98
N GLY A 14 7.24 -1.29 10.17
CA GLY A 14 6.00 -1.92 10.58
C GLY A 14 6.25 -3.13 11.47
N TYR A 15 5.16 -3.84 11.79
CA TYR A 15 5.26 -5.08 12.54
C TYR A 15 6.01 -6.18 11.79
N LEU A 16 6.60 -7.12 12.53
CA LEU A 16 7.04 -8.38 11.90
C LEU A 16 5.85 -9.04 11.25
N ARG A 17 5.99 -9.61 10.04
CA ARG A 17 4.88 -10.30 9.36
C ARG A 17 4.37 -11.48 10.17
N THR A 18 5.30 -12.32 10.63
CA THR A 18 5.03 -13.42 11.55
C THR A 18 5.44 -13.00 12.96
N PRO A 19 4.50 -12.99 13.93
CA PRO A 19 4.84 -12.63 15.30
C PRO A 19 5.63 -13.75 15.97
N THR A 20 6.48 -13.39 16.93
CA THR A 20 7.24 -14.34 17.77
C THR A 20 6.82 -14.29 19.23
N ALA A 21 5.86 -13.42 19.58
CA ALA A 21 5.26 -13.30 20.89
C ALA A 21 3.74 -13.17 20.75
N GLU A 22 3.02 -13.48 21.83
CA GLU A 22 1.55 -13.45 21.85
C GLU A 22 0.98 -12.03 21.94
N ILE A 23 -0.34 -11.92 22.06
CA ILE A 23 -1.00 -10.64 22.35
C ILE A 23 -0.64 -10.21 23.77
N GLU A 24 -0.26 -8.96 23.94
CA GLU A 24 -0.06 -8.35 25.26
C GLU A 24 -1.15 -7.36 25.63
N ARG A 25 -1.30 -7.10 26.92
CA ARG A 25 -2.32 -6.19 27.44
C ARG A 25 -1.78 -4.76 27.47
N LEU A 26 -2.56 -3.82 26.99
CA LEU A 26 -2.24 -2.40 26.95
C LEU A 26 -3.15 -1.67 27.94
N ARG A 27 -2.56 -1.14 29.01
CA ARG A 27 -3.30 -0.51 30.12
C ARG A 27 -3.03 0.98 30.19
N TRP A 28 -4.05 1.75 30.55
CA TRP A 28 -3.92 3.16 30.84
C TRP A 28 -3.73 3.39 32.34
N SER A 29 -2.82 4.28 32.69
CA SER A 29 -2.53 4.74 34.06
C SER A 29 -2.31 6.25 34.07
N ASP A 30 -2.07 6.83 35.25
CA ASP A 30 -1.72 8.26 35.40
C ASP A 30 -0.46 8.65 34.59
N ALA A 31 0.43 7.68 34.31
CA ALA A 31 1.63 7.85 33.50
C ALA A 31 1.40 7.63 31.98
N GLY A 32 0.16 7.33 31.57
CA GLY A 32 -0.22 6.99 30.20
C GLY A 32 -0.30 5.49 29.94
N TRP A 33 -0.15 5.09 28.67
CA TRP A 33 -0.19 3.69 28.24
C TRP A 33 1.05 2.90 28.72
N SER A 34 0.85 1.67 29.19
CA SER A 34 1.91 0.71 29.53
C SER A 34 1.53 -0.72 29.15
N LEU A 35 2.53 -1.61 29.07
CA LEU A 35 2.32 -3.04 28.80
C LEU A 35 2.15 -3.84 30.10
N GLY A 36 1.11 -4.66 30.17
CA GLY A 36 0.88 -5.57 31.29
C GLY A 36 0.80 -4.84 32.63
N GLU A 37 1.65 -5.23 33.58
CA GLU A 37 1.77 -4.57 34.90
C GLU A 37 3.06 -3.75 35.03
N SER A 38 3.74 -3.49 33.92
CA SER A 38 4.98 -2.72 33.91
C SER A 38 4.72 -1.30 34.44
N PRO A 39 5.46 -0.87 35.49
CA PRO A 39 5.43 0.53 35.93
C PRO A 39 6.14 1.44 34.93
N ASP A 40 7.01 0.86 34.10
CA ASP A 40 7.65 1.56 33.00
C ASP A 40 6.61 1.72 31.89
N GLY A 41 6.38 2.97 31.46
CA GLY A 41 5.42 3.31 30.41
C GLY A 41 5.69 2.61 29.08
N LEU A 42 4.92 2.94 28.05
CA LEU A 42 4.99 2.23 26.77
C LEU A 42 6.42 2.23 26.19
N PRO A 43 7.01 1.05 25.89
CA PRO A 43 8.33 1.00 25.30
C PRO A 43 8.29 1.53 23.86
N GLY A 44 9.47 1.77 23.28
CA GLY A 44 9.59 2.16 21.88
C GLY A 44 8.95 1.14 20.93
N ILE A 45 8.47 1.61 19.77
CA ILE A 45 7.77 0.78 18.77
C ILE A 45 8.58 -0.46 18.37
N GLU A 46 9.91 -0.38 18.32
CA GLU A 46 10.76 -1.53 17.99
C GLU A 46 10.55 -2.71 18.96
N ALA A 47 10.34 -2.45 20.24
CA ALA A 47 10.14 -3.47 21.26
C ALA A 47 8.76 -4.15 21.14
N LEU A 48 7.79 -3.48 20.50
CA LEU A 48 6.45 -4.03 20.27
C LEU A 48 6.44 -5.03 19.12
N ARG A 49 7.25 -4.83 18.08
CA ARG A 49 7.23 -5.61 16.81
C ARG A 49 7.18 -7.14 16.93
N PRO A 50 7.75 -7.79 17.96
CA PRO A 50 7.60 -9.25 18.14
C PRO A 50 6.18 -9.73 18.45
N LEU A 51 5.34 -8.89 19.06
CA LEU A 51 4.02 -9.30 19.58
C LEU A 51 3.01 -9.69 18.49
N CYS A 52 1.95 -10.40 18.85
CA CYS A 52 0.85 -10.64 17.93
C CYS A 52 0.03 -9.35 17.75
N GLY A 53 -0.14 -8.59 18.82
CA GLY A 53 -0.82 -7.31 18.87
C GLY A 53 -1.00 -6.86 20.31
N LEU A 54 -1.72 -5.76 20.51
CA LEU A 54 -2.04 -5.22 21.82
C LEU A 54 -3.55 -5.25 22.05
N SER A 55 -3.96 -5.82 23.20
CA SER A 55 -5.34 -5.77 23.66
C SER A 55 -5.52 -4.57 24.59
N VAL A 56 -6.29 -3.58 24.13
CA VAL A 56 -6.63 -2.35 24.88
C VAL A 56 -7.52 -2.72 26.06
N GLU A 57 -7.04 -2.41 27.27
CA GLU A 57 -7.86 -2.37 28.48
C GLU A 57 -8.30 -0.92 28.69
N TRP A 58 -9.60 -0.67 28.51
CA TRP A 58 -10.15 0.67 28.64
C TRP A 58 -10.16 1.12 30.10
N PRO A 59 -9.62 2.30 30.41
CA PRO A 59 -9.74 2.91 31.74
C PRO A 59 -11.22 3.20 32.07
N GLY A 60 -11.50 3.34 33.37
CA GLY A 60 -12.81 3.74 33.86
C GLY A 60 -13.06 5.24 33.62
N ASP A 61 -13.31 5.98 34.70
CA ASP A 61 -13.56 7.40 34.60
C ASP A 61 -12.30 8.17 34.18
N MET A 62 -12.42 8.97 33.12
CA MET A 62 -11.36 9.82 32.59
C MET A 62 -11.88 11.24 32.37
N THR A 63 -11.01 12.21 32.62
CA THR A 63 -11.17 13.60 32.16
C THR A 63 -11.07 13.68 30.64
N GLU A 64 -11.59 14.76 30.04
CA GLU A 64 -11.51 14.97 28.59
C GLU A 64 -10.05 15.05 28.08
N GLN A 65 -9.15 15.61 28.87
CA GLN A 65 -7.73 15.70 28.52
C GLN A 65 -7.07 14.32 28.48
N GLU A 66 -7.39 13.45 29.44
CA GLU A 66 -6.87 12.08 29.47
C GLU A 66 -7.44 11.26 28.31
N ARG A 67 -8.74 11.42 27.98
CA ARG A 67 -9.35 10.74 26.82
C ARG A 67 -8.63 11.11 25.53
N ARG A 68 -8.32 12.40 25.34
CA ARG A 68 -7.54 12.88 24.18
C ARG A 68 -6.17 12.24 24.13
N ALA A 69 -5.42 12.27 25.24
CA ALA A 69 -4.08 11.70 25.31
C ALA A 69 -4.07 10.19 25.07
N ALA A 70 -5.06 9.47 25.61
CA ALA A 70 -5.23 8.03 25.40
C ALA A 70 -5.51 7.72 23.93
N LEU A 71 -6.43 8.45 23.31
CA LEU A 71 -6.75 8.29 21.89
C LEU A 71 -5.53 8.59 21.00
N ASP A 72 -4.82 9.69 21.25
CA ASP A 72 -3.63 10.06 20.50
C ASP A 72 -2.54 8.97 20.59
N GLY A 73 -2.34 8.39 21.77
CA GLY A 73 -1.44 7.26 21.97
C GLY A 73 -1.83 6.03 21.15
N LEU A 74 -3.10 5.65 21.16
CA LEU A 74 -3.61 4.52 20.37
C LEU A 74 -3.50 4.79 18.86
N MET A 75 -3.80 6.02 18.42
CA MET A 75 -3.68 6.41 17.01
C MET A 75 -2.22 6.40 16.54
N ASN A 76 -1.28 6.78 17.40
CA ASN A 76 0.16 6.68 17.09
C ASN A 76 0.60 5.22 16.93
N LEU A 77 0.09 4.30 17.77
CA LEU A 77 0.34 2.87 17.64
C LEU A 77 -0.26 2.30 16.35
N ALA A 78 -1.53 2.61 16.07
CA ALA A 78 -2.20 2.22 14.83
C ALA A 78 -1.43 2.74 13.60
N PHE A 79 -1.02 4.00 13.63
CA PHE A 79 -0.24 4.62 12.56
C PHE A 79 1.12 3.93 12.34
N ALA A 80 1.80 3.57 13.43
CA ALA A 80 3.03 2.78 13.39
C ALA A 80 2.81 1.33 12.89
N GLY A 81 1.57 0.91 12.66
CA GLY A 81 1.22 -0.43 12.20
C GLY A 81 1.17 -1.48 13.32
N VAL A 82 1.02 -1.05 14.57
CA VAL A 82 0.81 -1.96 15.70
C VAL A 82 -0.62 -2.52 15.63
N PRO A 83 -0.81 -3.86 15.54
CA PRO A 83 -2.15 -4.43 15.60
C PRO A 83 -2.77 -4.16 16.97
N LEU A 84 -3.94 -3.50 16.99
CA LEU A 84 -4.71 -3.20 18.20
C LEU A 84 -6.03 -3.97 18.19
N THR A 85 -6.47 -4.40 19.37
CA THR A 85 -7.78 -5.04 19.54
C THR A 85 -8.35 -4.71 20.92
N SER A 86 -9.66 -4.86 21.10
CA SER A 86 -10.35 -4.84 22.38
C SER A 86 -10.99 -6.20 22.60
N ALA A 87 -10.66 -6.87 23.71
CA ALA A 87 -11.23 -8.17 24.04
C ALA A 87 -12.73 -8.10 24.41
N LEU A 88 -13.20 -6.93 24.84
CA LEU A 88 -14.57 -6.70 25.32
C LEU A 88 -15.22 -5.59 24.47
N PRO A 89 -16.01 -5.96 23.44
CA PRO A 89 -16.64 -5.00 22.54
C PRO A 89 -17.56 -4.00 23.24
N ASP A 90 -18.37 -4.48 24.19
CA ASP A 90 -19.32 -3.66 24.95
C ASP A 90 -18.64 -2.67 25.92
N ARG A 91 -17.30 -2.69 26.00
CA ARG A 91 -16.51 -1.81 26.86
C ARG A 91 -15.71 -0.77 26.09
N VAL A 92 -15.81 -0.71 24.75
CA VAL A 92 -15.19 0.39 24.00
C VAL A 92 -15.96 1.68 24.33
N PRO A 93 -15.29 2.73 24.86
CA PRO A 93 -15.98 3.95 25.24
C PRO A 93 -16.60 4.68 24.05
N ASP A 94 -17.68 5.43 24.31
CA ASP A 94 -18.45 6.18 23.31
C ASP A 94 -17.68 7.36 22.67
N TRP A 95 -16.63 7.84 23.32
CA TRP A 95 -15.73 8.86 22.79
C TRP A 95 -14.72 8.32 21.77
N VAL A 96 -14.64 7.00 21.58
CA VAL A 96 -13.89 6.38 20.49
C VAL A 96 -14.75 6.41 19.22
N SER A 97 -14.17 6.81 18.09
CA SER A 97 -14.94 6.89 16.84
C SER A 97 -15.52 5.51 16.46
N PRO A 98 -16.72 5.45 15.85
CA PRO A 98 -17.34 4.18 15.46
C PRO A 98 -16.44 3.31 14.58
N ASP A 99 -15.71 3.90 13.62
CA ASP A 99 -14.81 3.17 12.73
C ASP A 99 -13.63 2.53 13.50
N PHE A 100 -13.06 3.26 14.47
CA PHE A 100 -11.98 2.71 15.27
C PHE A 100 -12.47 1.64 16.23
N ALA A 101 -13.62 1.85 16.88
CA ALA A 101 -14.27 0.86 17.72
C ALA A 101 -14.59 -0.43 16.95
N ALA A 102 -15.12 -0.32 15.72
CA ALA A 102 -15.40 -1.46 14.86
C ALA A 102 -14.14 -2.27 14.55
N LEU A 103 -13.01 -1.63 14.21
CA LEU A 103 -11.75 -2.35 14.00
C LEU A 103 -11.21 -2.96 15.29
N LEU A 104 -11.20 -2.24 16.42
CA LEU A 104 -10.70 -2.79 17.68
C LEU A 104 -11.46 -4.06 18.08
N THR A 105 -12.75 -4.13 17.76
CA THR A 105 -13.62 -5.27 18.09
C THR A 105 -13.69 -6.34 17.00
N ASP A 106 -13.16 -6.10 15.80
CA ASP A 106 -12.94 -7.12 14.77
C ASP A 106 -11.81 -8.06 15.23
N ARG A 107 -12.20 -9.18 15.84
CA ARG A 107 -11.29 -10.24 16.29
C ARG A 107 -11.20 -11.41 15.30
N GLY A 108 -11.76 -11.28 14.10
CA GLY A 108 -11.77 -12.36 13.10
C GLY A 108 -10.37 -12.77 12.64
N TRP A 109 -9.39 -11.86 12.72
CA TRP A 109 -8.00 -12.15 12.39
C TRP A 109 -7.27 -13.00 13.44
N LEU A 110 -7.80 -13.09 14.68
CA LEU A 110 -7.22 -13.90 15.76
C LEU A 110 -7.65 -15.37 15.74
N SER A 111 -8.80 -15.67 15.13
CA SER A 111 -9.39 -17.01 15.11
C SER A 111 -8.93 -17.88 13.93
N VAL A 112 -7.98 -17.40 13.12
CA VAL A 112 -7.48 -18.11 11.94
C VAL A 112 -6.55 -19.25 12.36
N ASN A 113 -6.87 -20.47 11.92
CA ASN A 113 -6.04 -21.65 12.19
C ASN A 113 -4.63 -21.49 11.57
N ARG A 114 -3.61 -21.47 12.43
CA ARG A 114 -2.19 -21.35 12.05
C ARG A 114 -1.58 -22.64 11.48
N GLU A 115 -2.26 -23.77 11.60
CA GLU A 115 -1.78 -25.10 11.18
C GLU A 115 -2.01 -25.40 9.69
N ALA A 116 -2.63 -24.49 8.92
CA ALA A 116 -3.00 -24.70 7.52
C ALA A 116 -1.82 -24.68 6.50
N GLY A 117 -0.58 -24.77 6.98
CA GLY A 117 0.63 -24.82 6.14
C GLY A 117 0.71 -23.67 5.13
N PRO A 118 1.12 -23.91 3.87
CA PRO A 118 1.23 -22.87 2.83
C PRO A 118 -0.07 -22.15 2.47
N ARG A 119 -1.23 -22.59 2.96
CA ARG A 119 -2.53 -21.92 2.71
C ARG A 119 -2.97 -21.04 3.87
N CYS A 120 -2.22 -21.04 4.97
CA CYS A 120 -2.52 -20.25 6.17
C CYS A 120 -2.56 -18.75 5.84
N VAL A 121 -3.60 -18.08 6.34
CA VAL A 121 -3.81 -16.63 6.17
C VAL A 121 -3.78 -15.88 7.50
N ALA A 122 -3.34 -16.51 8.60
CA ALA A 122 -3.38 -15.87 9.92
C ALA A 122 -2.54 -14.59 9.96
N ASP A 123 -1.28 -14.66 9.50
CA ASP A 123 -0.40 -13.49 9.42
C ASP A 123 -0.94 -12.46 8.42
N LEU A 124 -1.47 -12.91 7.28
CA LEU A 124 -2.10 -12.03 6.29
C LEU A 124 -3.27 -11.24 6.90
N ARG A 125 -4.19 -11.90 7.60
CA ARG A 125 -5.37 -11.25 8.22
C ARG A 125 -4.96 -10.25 9.30
N ARG A 126 -3.88 -10.54 10.03
CA ARG A 126 -3.28 -9.61 10.99
C ARG A 126 -2.64 -8.39 10.33
N GLU A 127 -1.91 -8.59 9.23
CA GLU A 127 -1.32 -7.49 8.46
C GLU A 127 -2.42 -6.61 7.83
N GLU A 128 -3.47 -7.21 7.28
CA GLU A 128 -4.65 -6.49 6.77
C GLU A 128 -5.34 -5.69 7.88
N HIS A 129 -5.46 -6.26 9.08
CA HIS A 129 -5.98 -5.56 10.26
C HIS A 129 -5.15 -4.33 10.63
N SER A 130 -3.83 -4.49 10.68
CA SER A 130 -2.88 -3.40 10.94
C SER A 130 -3.00 -2.28 9.91
N VAL A 131 -3.09 -2.60 8.61
CA VAL A 131 -3.27 -1.59 7.55
C VAL A 131 -4.61 -0.86 7.69
N ARG A 132 -5.71 -1.56 7.98
CA ARG A 132 -7.02 -0.93 8.22
C ARG A 132 -6.98 0.05 9.39
N LEU A 133 -6.32 -0.32 10.48
CA LEU A 133 -6.11 0.57 11.63
C LEU A 133 -5.29 1.80 11.24
N ARG A 134 -4.20 1.60 10.49
CA ARG A 134 -3.33 2.70 10.03
C ARG A 134 -4.07 3.70 9.16
N ARG A 135 -5.00 3.26 8.31
CA ARG A 135 -5.82 4.12 7.44
C ARG A 135 -6.72 5.10 8.20
N LEU A 136 -6.98 4.84 9.49
CA LEU A 136 -7.70 5.77 10.37
C LEU A 136 -6.86 6.96 10.83
N ALA A 137 -5.55 6.95 10.57
CA ALA A 137 -4.69 8.07 10.93
C ALA A 137 -5.19 9.38 10.29
N PRO A 138 -5.00 10.53 10.97
CA PRO A 138 -5.43 11.81 10.44
C PRO A 138 -4.91 12.05 9.02
N ARG A 139 -5.79 12.62 8.19
CA ARG A 139 -5.50 12.95 6.80
C ARG A 139 -5.26 14.46 6.67
N PRO A 140 -4.52 14.89 5.63
CA PRO A 140 -4.37 16.32 5.36
C PRO A 140 -5.73 16.98 5.14
N ALA A 141 -5.81 18.28 5.43
CA ALA A 141 -7.04 19.06 5.29
C ALA A 141 -7.49 19.20 3.82
N LEU A 142 -6.54 19.19 2.89
CA LEU A 142 -6.80 19.17 1.46
C LEU A 142 -6.57 17.75 0.92
N THR A 143 -7.46 17.32 0.02
CA THR A 143 -7.31 16.06 -0.71
C THR A 143 -6.09 16.16 -1.64
N PRO A 144 -5.10 15.25 -1.54
CA PRO A 144 -3.94 15.25 -2.43
C PRO A 144 -4.34 15.03 -3.88
N THR A 145 -3.66 15.69 -4.81
CA THR A 145 -3.85 15.49 -6.26
C THR A 145 -2.75 14.59 -6.83
N VAL A 146 -3.11 13.59 -7.63
CA VAL A 146 -2.18 12.61 -8.19
C VAL A 146 -2.36 12.50 -9.71
N SER A 147 -1.28 12.74 -10.44
CA SER A 147 -1.18 12.43 -11.87
C SER A 147 -0.78 10.98 -12.05
N VAL A 148 -1.70 10.14 -12.49
CA VAL A 148 -1.46 8.73 -12.79
C VAL A 148 -0.94 8.58 -14.22
N VAL A 149 0.32 8.19 -14.37
CA VAL A 149 0.98 7.96 -15.66
C VAL A 149 0.88 6.49 -16.01
N MET A 150 0.20 6.21 -17.13
CA MET A 150 0.01 4.86 -17.67
C MET A 150 0.33 4.87 -19.17
N SER A 151 0.88 3.78 -19.69
CA SER A 151 0.89 3.58 -21.14
C SER A 151 0.51 2.15 -21.49
N SER A 152 -0.06 1.98 -22.69
CA SER A 152 -0.57 0.70 -23.14
C SER A 152 -0.36 0.49 -24.63
N LYS A 153 -0.04 -0.75 -24.97
CA LYS A 153 -0.15 -1.33 -26.33
C LYS A 153 -1.27 -2.38 -26.40
N ARG A 154 -2.09 -2.49 -25.34
CA ARG A 154 -3.05 -3.56 -25.08
C ARG A 154 -4.45 -2.96 -24.92
N PRO A 155 -5.14 -2.66 -26.04
CA PRO A 155 -6.35 -1.86 -26.00
C PRO A 155 -7.50 -2.53 -25.23
N HIS A 156 -7.47 -3.86 -25.08
CA HIS A 156 -8.45 -4.62 -24.29
C HIS A 156 -8.29 -4.48 -22.76
N LEU A 157 -7.15 -3.93 -22.27
CA LEU A 157 -6.91 -3.72 -20.84
C LEU A 157 -7.28 -2.31 -20.37
N LEU A 158 -7.36 -1.35 -21.29
CA LEU A 158 -7.55 0.07 -20.96
C LEU A 158 -8.78 0.33 -20.10
N ALA A 159 -9.94 -0.24 -20.48
CA ALA A 159 -11.18 -0.03 -19.73
C ALA A 159 -11.06 -0.53 -18.27
N SER A 160 -10.47 -1.71 -18.06
CA SER A 160 -10.27 -2.26 -16.71
C SER A 160 -9.25 -1.46 -15.91
N ALA A 161 -8.18 -0.96 -16.54
CA ALA A 161 -7.18 -0.15 -15.86
C ALA A 161 -7.76 1.20 -15.43
N LEU A 162 -8.47 1.90 -16.33
CA LEU A 162 -9.12 3.18 -16.04
C LEU A 162 -10.19 3.05 -14.95
N ALA A 163 -10.97 1.96 -14.97
CA ALA A 163 -11.94 1.68 -13.91
C ALA A 163 -11.29 1.54 -12.53
N GLN A 164 -10.14 0.85 -12.44
CA GLN A 164 -9.42 0.73 -11.16
C GLN A 164 -8.83 2.07 -10.67
N ILE A 165 -8.41 2.94 -11.59
CA ILE A 165 -7.95 4.29 -11.25
C ILE A 165 -9.12 5.14 -10.74
N ALA A 166 -10.30 5.03 -11.36
CA ALA A 166 -11.50 5.76 -10.94
C ALA A 166 -12.01 5.33 -9.54
N LEU A 167 -11.67 4.12 -9.09
CA LEU A 167 -12.00 3.64 -7.75
C LEU A 167 -11.06 4.13 -6.65
N GLN A 168 -10.00 4.90 -6.98
CA GLN A 168 -9.08 5.41 -5.97
C GLN A 168 -9.78 6.39 -5.04
N ARG A 169 -9.69 6.13 -3.73
CA ARG A 169 -10.31 6.92 -2.66
C ARG A 169 -9.29 7.85 -2.04
N HIS A 170 -9.79 8.99 -1.55
CA HIS A 170 -9.03 9.92 -0.70
C HIS A 170 -7.88 10.64 -1.42
N VAL A 171 -7.96 10.66 -2.74
CA VAL A 171 -7.10 11.40 -3.66
C VAL A 171 -7.96 11.93 -4.80
N GLU A 172 -7.58 13.07 -5.36
CA GLU A 172 -8.10 13.53 -6.64
C GLU A 172 -7.14 13.06 -7.74
N VAL A 173 -7.67 12.49 -8.82
CA VAL A 173 -6.84 11.83 -9.84
C VAL A 173 -7.05 12.42 -11.22
N GLU A 174 -5.95 12.64 -11.94
CA GLU A 174 -5.95 12.76 -13.40
C GLU A 174 -5.17 11.60 -14.04
N VAL A 175 -5.51 11.23 -15.27
CA VAL A 175 -4.85 10.16 -16.02
C VAL A 175 -4.04 10.74 -17.18
N LEU A 176 -2.77 10.35 -17.25
CA LEU A 176 -1.86 10.68 -18.34
C LEU A 176 -1.57 9.40 -19.11
N LEU A 177 -2.26 9.22 -20.24
CA LEU A 177 -2.28 7.96 -20.99
C LEU A 177 -1.44 8.03 -22.26
N GLY A 178 -0.42 7.15 -22.34
CA GLY A 178 0.32 6.87 -23.56
C GLY A 178 -0.24 5.70 -24.36
N LEU A 179 -0.78 5.94 -25.55
CA LEU A 179 -1.23 4.91 -26.49
C LEU A 179 -0.11 4.53 -27.46
N HIS A 180 0.40 3.31 -27.34
CA HIS A 180 1.55 2.84 -28.10
C HIS A 180 1.12 2.00 -29.30
N GLY A 181 1.02 2.62 -30.48
CA GLY A 181 0.62 1.99 -31.73
C GLY A 181 -0.86 1.60 -31.82
N ILE A 182 -1.69 2.11 -30.90
CA ILE A 182 -3.10 1.69 -30.75
C ILE A 182 -4.10 2.85 -30.76
N ALA A 183 -3.68 4.05 -31.19
CA ALA A 183 -4.51 5.25 -31.18
C ALA A 183 -5.83 5.09 -31.97
N ASP A 184 -5.77 4.37 -33.09
CA ASP A 184 -6.94 4.13 -33.96
C ASP A 184 -7.75 2.88 -33.58
N HIS A 185 -7.32 2.15 -32.54
CA HIS A 185 -7.99 0.92 -32.14
C HIS A 185 -9.36 1.22 -31.50
N PRO A 186 -10.48 0.59 -31.93
CA PRO A 186 -11.81 0.91 -31.43
C PRO A 186 -11.96 0.79 -29.90
N LEU A 187 -11.38 -0.26 -29.30
CA LEU A 187 -11.39 -0.41 -27.84
C LEU A 187 -10.61 0.69 -27.10
N ALA A 188 -9.54 1.24 -27.70
CA ALA A 188 -8.78 2.32 -27.08
C ALA A 188 -9.58 3.63 -27.11
N ARG A 189 -10.18 3.97 -28.26
CA ARG A 189 -11.06 5.14 -28.39
C ARG A 189 -12.22 5.07 -27.41
N ARG A 190 -12.91 3.92 -27.38
CA ARG A 190 -14.01 3.67 -26.45
C ARG A 190 -13.59 3.84 -24.98
N ALA A 191 -12.47 3.26 -24.57
CA ALA A 191 -12.01 3.35 -23.18
C ALA A 191 -11.67 4.80 -22.78
N VAL A 192 -11.14 5.61 -23.71
CA VAL A 192 -10.88 7.04 -23.47
C VAL A 192 -12.19 7.83 -23.41
N GLU A 193 -13.13 7.58 -24.33
CA GLU A 193 -14.43 8.25 -24.39
C GLU A 193 -15.31 7.96 -23.16
N GLU A 194 -15.24 6.74 -22.62
CA GLU A 194 -15.99 6.30 -21.44
C GLU A 194 -15.28 6.63 -20.11
N CYS A 195 -14.09 7.26 -20.14
CA CYS A 195 -13.35 7.59 -18.92
C CYS A 195 -13.99 8.78 -18.18
N GLU A 196 -14.37 8.57 -16.93
CA GLU A 196 -14.99 9.61 -16.09
C GLU A 196 -13.97 10.55 -15.43
N LEU A 197 -12.68 10.23 -15.50
CA LEU A 197 -11.60 11.03 -14.93
C LEU A 197 -11.07 12.06 -15.93
N PRO A 198 -10.49 13.18 -15.45
CA PRO A 198 -9.66 14.03 -16.30
C PRO A 198 -8.56 13.20 -16.96
N ILE A 199 -8.57 13.09 -18.29
CA ILE A 199 -7.64 12.26 -19.05
C ILE A 199 -6.94 13.07 -20.14
N SER A 200 -5.61 12.98 -20.16
CA SER A 200 -4.75 13.50 -21.22
C SER A 200 -4.14 12.33 -21.99
N VAL A 201 -4.35 12.29 -23.31
CA VAL A 201 -3.85 11.21 -24.16
C VAL A 201 -2.72 11.68 -25.04
N VAL A 202 -1.65 10.88 -25.10
CA VAL A 202 -0.59 10.98 -26.10
C VAL A 202 -0.48 9.67 -26.85
N SER A 203 -0.20 9.75 -28.14
CA SER A 203 -0.07 8.58 -28.98
C SER A 203 1.29 8.58 -29.64
N ALA A 204 1.89 7.40 -29.78
CA ALA A 204 3.13 7.22 -30.53
C ALA A 204 3.13 5.89 -31.28
N ASP A 205 3.92 5.83 -32.35
CA ASP A 205 4.09 4.68 -33.22
C ASP A 205 4.68 3.50 -32.44
N ALA A 206 4.42 2.26 -32.87
CA ALA A 206 4.89 1.04 -32.20
C ALA A 206 6.43 0.90 -32.09
N GLY A 207 7.19 1.69 -32.87
CA GLY A 207 8.65 1.74 -32.81
C GLY A 207 9.21 2.70 -31.76
N THR A 208 8.35 3.49 -31.10
CA THR A 208 8.76 4.47 -30.10
C THR A 208 9.28 3.76 -28.84
N PRO A 209 10.42 4.19 -28.25
CA PRO A 209 10.85 3.62 -26.98
C PRO A 209 9.77 3.81 -25.89
N PHE A 210 9.49 2.74 -25.14
CA PHE A 210 8.48 2.74 -24.07
C PHE A 210 8.64 3.92 -23.10
N GLY A 211 9.86 4.15 -22.64
CA GLY A 211 10.15 5.24 -21.72
C GLY A 211 9.96 6.63 -22.33
N ALA A 212 10.20 6.79 -23.64
CA ALA A 212 9.95 8.07 -24.31
C ALA A 212 8.45 8.41 -24.38
N LEU A 213 7.60 7.40 -24.61
CA LEU A 213 6.15 7.59 -24.58
C LEU A 213 5.64 7.87 -23.16
N LEU A 214 6.13 7.14 -22.16
CA LEU A 214 5.79 7.39 -20.75
C LEU A 214 6.21 8.80 -20.32
N ASP A 215 7.40 9.24 -20.71
CA ASP A 215 7.91 10.58 -20.41
C ASP A 215 7.05 11.68 -21.06
N LEU A 216 6.69 11.48 -22.34
CA LEU A 216 5.80 12.40 -23.06
C LEU A 216 4.42 12.53 -22.38
N ALA A 217 3.88 11.43 -21.86
CA ALA A 217 2.65 11.45 -21.08
C ALA A 217 2.86 12.18 -19.76
N ALA A 218 3.90 11.82 -19.00
CA ALA A 218 4.21 12.36 -17.69
C ALA A 218 4.50 13.87 -17.71
N ALA A 219 5.04 14.41 -18.81
CA ALA A 219 5.28 15.84 -18.99
C ALA A 219 4.01 16.72 -18.90
N ARG A 220 2.81 16.11 -18.93
CA ARG A 220 1.51 16.79 -18.77
C ARG A 220 1.00 16.79 -17.33
N ALA A 221 1.76 16.24 -16.37
CA ALA A 221 1.36 16.17 -14.97
C ALA A 221 1.11 17.55 -14.36
N SER A 222 -0.04 17.69 -13.70
CA SER A 222 -0.45 18.88 -12.96
C SER A 222 -0.70 18.62 -11.47
N GLY A 223 -0.80 17.35 -11.06
CA GLY A 223 -0.95 16.93 -9.67
C GLY A 223 0.26 17.24 -8.79
N GLU A 224 0.05 17.20 -7.48
CA GLU A 224 1.13 17.31 -6.49
C GLU A 224 2.09 16.11 -6.57
N PHE A 225 1.54 14.93 -6.87
CA PHE A 225 2.29 13.68 -7.00
C PHE A 225 2.16 13.07 -8.39
N VAL A 226 3.20 12.35 -8.80
CA VAL A 226 3.19 11.50 -10.00
C VAL A 226 3.22 10.05 -9.54
N ALA A 227 2.27 9.25 -10.02
CA ALA A 227 2.20 7.81 -9.76
C ALA A 227 2.28 7.05 -11.08
N LYS A 228 3.18 6.07 -11.17
CA LYS A 228 3.20 5.15 -12.31
C LYS A 228 2.13 4.08 -12.12
N TRP A 229 1.53 3.63 -13.22
CA TRP A 229 0.51 2.58 -13.24
C TRP A 229 0.72 1.64 -14.43
N ASP A 230 0.70 0.33 -14.17
CA ASP A 230 0.74 -0.70 -15.21
C ASP A 230 -0.69 -1.18 -15.54
N ASP A 231 -1.03 -1.24 -16.84
CA ASP A 231 -2.40 -1.52 -17.33
C ASP A 231 -2.86 -2.98 -17.14
N ASP A 232 -1.96 -3.89 -16.78
CA ASP A 232 -2.23 -5.32 -16.63
C ASP A 232 -2.28 -5.83 -15.19
N ASP A 233 -2.00 -4.99 -14.20
CA ASP A 233 -2.01 -5.34 -12.79
C ASP A 233 -3.33 -4.99 -12.09
N TRP A 234 -3.50 -5.48 -10.85
CA TRP A 234 -4.62 -5.11 -9.99
C TRP A 234 -4.18 -4.20 -8.84
N TYR A 235 -5.00 -3.19 -8.58
CA TYR A 235 -4.78 -2.17 -7.55
C TYR A 235 -6.05 -2.01 -6.72
N GLY A 236 -5.91 -2.02 -5.41
CA GLY A 236 -7.00 -1.79 -4.47
C GLY A 236 -7.42 -0.31 -4.46
N PRO A 237 -8.64 0.00 -4.00
CA PRO A 237 -9.20 1.35 -4.05
C PRO A 237 -8.51 2.38 -3.14
N GLU A 238 -7.60 1.96 -2.26
CA GLU A 238 -6.80 2.86 -1.42
C GLU A 238 -5.31 2.77 -1.73
N HIS A 239 -4.91 2.20 -2.88
CA HIS A 239 -3.51 2.04 -3.26
C HIS A 239 -2.74 3.37 -3.23
N LEU A 240 -3.25 4.41 -3.90
CA LEU A 240 -2.58 5.71 -3.94
C LEU A 240 -2.55 6.38 -2.56
N SER A 241 -3.66 6.32 -1.80
CA SER A 241 -3.72 6.89 -0.45
C SER A 241 -2.78 6.17 0.53
N ASP A 242 -2.61 4.85 0.40
CA ASP A 242 -1.67 4.07 1.21
C ASP A 242 -0.21 4.46 0.91
N LEU A 243 0.13 4.68 -0.36
CA LEU A 243 1.45 5.19 -0.76
C LEU A 243 1.70 6.59 -0.19
N LEU A 244 0.73 7.50 -0.27
CA LEU A 244 0.85 8.85 0.30
C LEU A 244 0.98 8.81 1.82
N LEU A 245 0.27 7.90 2.49
CA LEU A 245 0.40 7.67 3.92
C LEU A 245 1.81 7.19 4.29
N ALA A 246 2.36 6.26 3.51
CA ALA A 246 3.74 5.79 3.67
C ALA A 246 4.77 6.90 3.40
N LYS A 247 4.55 7.74 2.39
CA LYS A 247 5.42 8.89 2.08
C LYS A 247 5.44 9.88 3.25
N ARG A 248 4.27 10.21 3.80
CA ARG A 248 4.15 11.08 4.99
C ARG A 248 4.83 10.46 6.21
N ALA A 249 4.62 9.17 6.45
CA ALA A 249 5.17 8.47 7.61
C ALA A 249 6.70 8.38 7.57
N SER A 250 7.27 8.15 6.38
CA SER A 250 8.70 7.92 6.20
C SER A 250 9.49 9.19 5.89
N GLY A 251 8.85 10.21 5.32
CA GLY A 251 9.54 11.34 4.71
C GLY A 251 10.38 10.94 3.49
N ALA A 252 10.04 9.83 2.84
CA ALA A 252 10.74 9.34 1.66
C ALA A 252 10.50 10.22 0.43
N ASP A 253 11.48 10.29 -0.45
CA ASP A 253 11.36 11.00 -1.72
C ASP A 253 10.49 10.20 -2.69
N ILE A 254 10.71 8.88 -2.71
CA ILE A 254 9.97 7.92 -3.52
C ILE A 254 9.37 6.84 -2.63
N VAL A 255 8.13 6.47 -2.90
CA VAL A 255 7.47 5.32 -2.30
C VAL A 255 6.98 4.35 -3.37
N GLY A 256 6.77 3.11 -2.95
CA GLY A 256 6.11 2.08 -3.74
C GLY A 256 5.91 0.83 -2.92
N THR A 257 5.47 -0.27 -3.52
CA THR A 257 5.26 -1.53 -2.82
C THR A 257 6.21 -2.63 -3.31
N ALA A 258 6.27 -3.74 -2.57
CA ALA A 258 6.78 -4.97 -3.15
C ALA A 258 5.69 -5.59 -4.04
N ALA A 259 6.09 -6.27 -5.11
CA ALA A 259 5.24 -7.27 -5.73
C ALA A 259 5.16 -8.47 -4.77
N GLU A 260 4.21 -8.41 -3.85
CA GLU A 260 3.98 -9.40 -2.80
C GLU A 260 3.02 -10.49 -3.29
N PHE A 261 1.91 -10.08 -3.90
CA PHE A 261 0.96 -10.99 -4.54
C PHE A 261 1.24 -11.06 -6.03
N PHE A 262 1.19 -12.29 -6.57
CA PHE A 262 1.22 -12.53 -8.00
C PHE A 262 0.04 -13.41 -8.39
N TYR A 263 -0.62 -13.05 -9.48
CA TYR A 263 -1.54 -13.96 -10.15
C TYR A 263 -0.86 -14.58 -11.36
N LEU A 264 -0.60 -15.89 -11.27
CA LEU A 264 -0.03 -16.69 -12.34
C LEU A 264 -1.17 -17.18 -13.22
N GLU A 265 -1.52 -16.38 -14.21
CA GLU A 265 -2.70 -16.58 -15.06
C GLU A 265 -2.73 -17.95 -15.75
N PRO A 266 -1.62 -18.43 -16.38
CA PRO A 266 -1.62 -19.74 -17.03
C PRO A 266 -1.87 -20.91 -16.08
N LEU A 267 -1.65 -20.70 -14.77
CA LEU A 267 -1.84 -21.71 -13.74
C LEU A 267 -3.11 -21.48 -12.92
N THR A 268 -3.87 -20.41 -13.21
CA THR A 268 -5.03 -19.97 -12.40
C THR A 268 -4.69 -20.02 -10.90
N THR A 269 -3.56 -19.43 -10.53
CA THR A 269 -2.99 -19.55 -9.16
C THR A 269 -2.53 -18.20 -8.66
N THR A 270 -2.97 -17.84 -7.46
CA THR A 270 -2.42 -16.70 -6.72
C THR A 270 -1.34 -17.18 -5.78
N ILE A 271 -0.20 -16.50 -5.77
CA ILE A 271 0.86 -16.73 -4.80
C ILE A 271 1.13 -15.47 -4.00
N ARG A 272 1.66 -15.66 -2.79
CA ARG A 272 2.19 -14.59 -1.95
C ARG A 272 3.66 -14.85 -1.66
N ARG A 273 4.51 -13.83 -1.85
CA ARG A 273 5.93 -13.85 -1.52
C ARG A 273 6.20 -12.90 -0.36
N ILE A 274 6.72 -13.44 0.75
CA ILE A 274 7.07 -12.62 1.92
C ILE A 274 8.58 -12.34 2.03
N SER A 275 9.39 -12.82 1.08
CA SER A 275 10.84 -12.59 1.07
C SER A 275 11.23 -11.12 0.84
N TYR A 276 10.29 -10.29 0.39
CA TYR A 276 10.43 -8.84 0.40
C TYR A 276 9.78 -8.25 1.64
N THR A 277 10.59 -7.70 2.53
CA THR A 277 10.11 -6.98 3.71
C THR A 277 9.37 -5.72 3.28
N SER A 278 8.13 -5.55 3.71
CA SER A 278 7.40 -4.29 3.59
C SER A 278 7.75 -3.37 4.74
N GLU A 279 7.42 -2.09 4.61
CA GLU A 279 7.67 -1.06 5.61
C GLU A 279 9.17 -0.86 5.90
N VAL A 280 9.96 -0.75 4.84
CA VAL A 280 11.43 -0.62 4.94
C VAL A 280 11.99 0.41 3.98
N TRP A 281 13.12 1.02 4.37
CA TRP A 281 14.01 1.70 3.44
C TRP A 281 14.66 0.69 2.49
N THR A 282 14.70 1.02 1.20
CA THR A 282 15.21 0.12 0.16
C THR A 282 15.76 0.95 -1.01
N ASP A 283 16.29 0.26 -2.01
CA ASP A 283 16.68 0.76 -3.32
C ASP A 283 15.68 0.33 -4.42
N PHE A 284 14.68 -0.48 -4.08
CA PHE A 284 13.79 -1.10 -5.07
C PHE A 284 12.33 -1.24 -4.63
N VAL A 285 11.42 -0.85 -5.52
CA VAL A 285 9.96 -1.06 -5.44
C VAL A 285 9.43 -1.60 -6.79
N ALA A 286 8.23 -2.18 -6.79
CA ALA A 286 7.59 -2.63 -8.02
C ALA A 286 7.27 -1.44 -8.94
N GLY A 287 7.58 -1.59 -10.23
CA GLY A 287 7.54 -0.50 -11.20
C GLY A 287 6.18 0.18 -11.34
N GLY A 288 5.09 -0.59 -11.43
CA GLY A 288 3.72 -0.09 -11.48
C GLY A 288 3.22 0.56 -10.18
N THR A 289 4.06 0.71 -9.16
CA THR A 289 3.66 1.23 -7.83
C THR A 289 4.47 2.45 -7.40
N ILE A 290 5.33 2.98 -8.28
CA ILE A 290 6.19 4.12 -7.97
C ILE A 290 5.33 5.38 -7.81
N LEU A 291 5.49 6.07 -6.68
CA LEU A 291 4.92 7.40 -6.43
C LEU A 291 5.99 8.34 -5.85
N LEU A 292 6.00 9.58 -6.34
CA LEU A 292 6.88 10.65 -5.90
C LEU A 292 6.24 12.03 -6.10
N ALA A 293 6.81 13.07 -5.49
CA ALA A 293 6.35 14.43 -5.73
C ALA A 293 6.63 14.83 -7.18
N ARG A 294 5.72 15.57 -7.81
CA ARG A 294 5.87 16.02 -9.20
C ARG A 294 7.12 16.87 -9.39
N ASP A 295 7.43 17.74 -8.43
CA ASP A 295 8.59 18.63 -8.51
C ASP A 295 9.93 17.86 -8.37
N ASP A 296 9.90 16.63 -7.83
CA ASP A 296 11.05 15.73 -7.73
C ASP A 296 11.12 14.71 -8.88
N PHE A 297 10.14 14.72 -9.80
CA PHE A 297 10.04 13.74 -10.88
C PHE A 297 11.04 14.03 -12.01
N PRO A 298 12.03 13.15 -12.27
CA PRO A 298 13.10 13.43 -13.22
C PRO A 298 12.75 13.15 -14.69
N GLY A 299 11.55 12.63 -14.96
CA GLY A 299 11.20 12.03 -16.25
C GLY A 299 11.59 10.56 -16.36
N PHE A 300 11.13 9.91 -17.44
CA PHE A 300 11.53 8.56 -17.80
C PHE A 300 12.60 8.58 -18.90
N GLU A 301 13.64 7.77 -18.75
CA GLU A 301 14.66 7.62 -19.81
C GLU A 301 14.05 6.96 -21.05
N PRO A 302 14.48 7.32 -22.28
CA PRO A 302 13.93 6.80 -23.54
C PRO A 302 14.40 5.37 -23.86
N LEU A 303 14.16 4.44 -22.92
CA LEU A 303 14.52 3.04 -23.00
C LEU A 303 13.34 2.20 -23.48
N PRO A 304 13.58 1.12 -24.24
CA PRO A 304 12.50 0.21 -24.66
C PRO A 304 11.99 -0.67 -23.52
N ARG A 305 12.77 -0.84 -22.45
CA ARG A 305 12.46 -1.67 -21.27
C ARG A 305 13.28 -1.24 -20.06
N GLY A 306 12.83 -1.60 -18.87
CA GLY A 306 13.58 -1.34 -17.62
C GLY A 306 13.57 0.12 -17.18
N VAL A 307 12.62 0.92 -17.68
CA VAL A 307 12.47 2.35 -17.38
C VAL A 307 12.31 2.61 -15.87
N ASP A 308 11.58 1.75 -15.18
CA ASP A 308 11.34 1.86 -13.73
C ASP A 308 12.65 1.69 -12.94
N ALA A 309 13.45 0.68 -13.31
CA ALA A 309 14.74 0.43 -12.69
C ALA A 309 15.73 1.57 -12.98
N ALA A 310 15.69 2.15 -14.19
CA ALA A 310 16.51 3.30 -14.55
C ALA A 310 16.13 4.53 -13.71
N LEU A 311 14.84 4.83 -13.56
CA LEU A 311 14.35 5.93 -12.72
C LEU A 311 14.79 5.76 -11.26
N LEU A 312 14.56 4.58 -10.67
CA LEU A 312 14.95 4.31 -9.28
C LEU A 312 16.47 4.43 -9.08
N LYS A 313 17.25 3.86 -10.01
CA LYS A 313 18.72 3.92 -9.96
C LYS A 313 19.23 5.37 -10.08
N SER A 314 18.67 6.14 -11.01
CA SER A 314 19.04 7.54 -11.24
C SER A 314 18.73 8.41 -10.03
N GLN A 315 17.55 8.26 -9.43
CA GLN A 315 17.17 8.99 -8.23
C GLN A 315 18.00 8.56 -7.01
N HIS A 316 18.25 7.26 -6.84
CA HIS A 316 19.11 6.77 -5.77
C HIS A 316 20.54 7.35 -5.88
N ALA A 317 21.09 7.43 -7.11
CA ALA A 317 22.39 8.06 -7.35
C ALA A 317 22.43 9.56 -7.03
N ARG A 318 21.27 10.23 -7.00
CA ARG A 318 21.09 11.63 -6.57
C ARG A 318 20.83 11.78 -5.07
N GLY A 319 20.86 10.67 -4.31
CA GLY A 319 20.63 10.66 -2.86
C GLY A 319 19.17 10.53 -2.44
N ALA A 320 18.25 10.28 -3.38
CA ALA A 320 16.85 10.06 -3.04
C ALA A 320 16.68 8.81 -2.18
N ARG A 321 15.86 8.92 -1.14
CA ARG A 321 15.51 7.85 -0.21
C ARG A 321 14.21 7.20 -0.68
N ILE A 322 14.26 5.89 -0.90
CA ILE A 322 13.13 5.10 -1.36
C ILE A 322 12.59 4.28 -0.19
N TYR A 323 11.27 4.32 0.01
CA TYR A 323 10.60 3.55 1.05
C TYR A 323 9.57 2.60 0.45
N ARG A 324 9.61 1.34 0.86
CA ARG A 324 8.70 0.30 0.40
C ARG A 324 7.59 0.09 1.41
N ALA A 325 6.37 0.44 1.04
CA ALA A 325 5.15 0.21 1.82
C ALA A 325 4.67 -1.24 1.74
N HIS A 326 3.56 -1.54 2.41
CA HIS A 326 2.86 -2.83 2.29
C HIS A 326 2.37 -3.11 0.85
N GLY A 327 2.46 -4.37 0.41
CA GLY A 327 2.03 -4.80 -0.93
C GLY A 327 0.62 -5.39 -0.99
N LEU A 328 -0.16 -5.29 0.10
CA LEU A 328 -1.43 -6.01 0.24
C LEU A 328 -2.52 -5.53 -0.74
N GLY A 329 -2.52 -4.27 -1.14
CA GLY A 329 -3.48 -3.72 -2.12
C GLY A 329 -3.01 -3.82 -3.58
N TYR A 330 -2.03 -4.65 -3.90
CA TYR A 330 -1.46 -4.76 -5.25
C TYR A 330 -1.22 -6.21 -5.62
N VAL A 331 -1.68 -6.63 -6.81
CA VAL A 331 -1.42 -7.94 -7.37
C VAL A 331 -0.79 -7.80 -8.73
N LEU A 332 0.42 -8.33 -8.87
CA LEU A 332 1.13 -8.36 -10.13
C LEU A 332 0.60 -9.50 -11.01
N ARG A 333 0.20 -9.20 -12.24
CA ARG A 333 -0.21 -10.21 -13.22
C ARG A 333 0.99 -10.84 -13.91
N ARG A 334 1.00 -12.17 -13.97
CA ARG A 334 1.96 -12.95 -14.79
C ARG A 334 1.21 -13.84 -15.76
N SER A 335 1.18 -13.41 -17.02
CA SER A 335 0.78 -14.18 -18.20
C SER A 335 1.99 -14.89 -18.85
N HIS A 336 1.79 -15.52 -20.01
CA HIS A 336 2.89 -16.15 -20.75
C HIS A 336 3.99 -15.14 -21.12
N SER A 337 5.25 -15.58 -21.08
CA SER A 337 6.47 -14.74 -21.10
C SER A 337 6.63 -13.82 -22.32
N GLU A 338 5.88 -14.03 -23.41
CA GLU A 338 5.98 -13.23 -24.64
C GLU A 338 5.50 -11.78 -24.47
N GLY A 339 4.76 -11.48 -23.38
CA GLY A 339 4.24 -10.13 -23.10
C GLY A 339 4.95 -9.34 -21.98
N HIS A 340 5.80 -9.99 -21.16
CA HIS A 340 6.33 -9.38 -19.94
C HIS A 340 7.82 -9.05 -20.00
N THR A 341 8.19 -7.94 -19.36
CA THR A 341 9.59 -7.49 -19.21
C THR A 341 10.44 -8.46 -18.37
N TRP A 342 9.82 -9.35 -17.60
CA TRP A 342 10.49 -10.33 -16.73
C TRP A 342 10.34 -11.76 -17.28
N GLN A 343 11.45 -12.40 -17.64
CA GLN A 343 11.46 -13.71 -18.32
C GLN A 343 11.66 -14.92 -17.39
N LEU A 344 11.30 -14.81 -16.11
CA LEU A 344 11.43 -15.94 -15.18
C LEU A 344 10.35 -17.00 -15.44
N PRO A 345 10.68 -18.31 -15.47
CA PRO A 345 9.69 -19.37 -15.60
C PRO A 345 8.66 -19.36 -14.46
N LEU A 346 7.41 -19.72 -14.73
CA LEU A 346 6.34 -19.81 -13.71
C LEU A 346 6.71 -20.72 -12.52
N ALA A 347 7.47 -21.79 -12.78
CA ALA A 347 7.97 -22.70 -11.75
C ALA A 347 8.87 -22.00 -10.70
N HIS A 348 9.60 -20.95 -11.09
CA HIS A 348 10.37 -20.15 -10.14
C HIS A 348 9.45 -19.48 -9.12
N PHE A 349 8.36 -18.87 -9.59
CA PHE A 349 7.40 -18.18 -8.74
C PHE A 349 6.73 -19.12 -7.73
N LEU A 350 6.34 -20.33 -8.16
CA LEU A 350 5.81 -21.35 -7.26
C LEU A 350 6.84 -21.79 -6.20
N LYS A 351 8.10 -21.97 -6.58
CA LYS A 351 9.17 -22.41 -5.66
C LYS A 351 9.44 -21.41 -4.55
N VAL A 352 9.37 -20.11 -4.85
CA VAL A 352 9.69 -19.03 -3.88
C VAL A 352 8.44 -18.47 -3.18
N ALA A 353 7.27 -19.04 -3.45
CA ALA A 353 6.03 -18.64 -2.82
C ALA A 353 5.98 -19.09 -1.36
N HIS A 354 5.58 -18.18 -0.47
CA HIS A 354 5.26 -18.52 0.91
C HIS A 354 3.85 -19.09 1.01
N ASN A 355 2.90 -18.47 0.30
CA ASN A 355 1.55 -19.00 0.15
C ASN A 355 1.17 -19.27 -1.31
N GLN A 356 0.29 -20.23 -1.50
CA GLN A 356 -0.25 -20.60 -2.81
C GLN A 356 -1.73 -20.96 -2.70
N TRP A 357 -2.56 -20.36 -3.54
CA TRP A 357 -3.98 -20.65 -3.62
C TRP A 357 -4.45 -20.77 -5.07
N ARG A 358 -5.34 -21.72 -5.33
CA ARG A 358 -6.00 -21.85 -6.63
C ARG A 358 -7.03 -20.72 -6.80
N GLY A 359 -7.09 -20.18 -8.01
CA GLY A 359 -7.94 -19.04 -8.38
C GLY A 359 -7.30 -17.69 -8.07
N PHE A 360 -8.04 -16.63 -8.36
CA PHE A 360 -7.72 -15.28 -7.93
C PHE A 360 -8.06 -15.15 -6.43
N ARG A 361 -7.03 -15.02 -5.59
CA ARG A 361 -7.11 -15.02 -4.12
C ARG A 361 -6.22 -13.92 -3.55
N PRO A 362 -6.54 -12.65 -3.85
CA PRO A 362 -5.80 -11.51 -3.32
C PRO A 362 -6.03 -11.32 -1.82
N SER A 363 -5.31 -10.37 -1.23
CA SER A 363 -5.67 -9.81 0.07
C SER A 363 -7.09 -9.22 0.03
N LEU A 364 -7.75 -9.16 1.19
CA LEU A 364 -9.03 -8.49 1.35
C LEU A 364 -8.96 -6.98 1.02
N LEU A 365 -7.78 -6.37 1.12
CA LEU A 365 -7.59 -4.94 0.82
C LEU A 365 -7.65 -4.62 -0.68
N LEU A 366 -7.62 -5.63 -1.55
CA LEU A 366 -7.86 -5.43 -2.98
C LEU A 366 -9.34 -5.15 -3.28
N GLU A 367 -10.26 -5.51 -2.37
CA GLU A 367 -11.71 -5.39 -2.57
C GLU A 367 -12.19 -6.05 -3.88
N ALA A 368 -11.54 -7.14 -4.29
CA ALA A 368 -11.90 -7.89 -5.48
C ALA A 368 -13.24 -8.61 -5.26
N SER A 369 -14.28 -8.15 -5.96
CA SER A 369 -15.61 -8.77 -6.03
C SER A 369 -15.65 -9.96 -6.97
#